data_AF-A0A257TTE7-F1
#
_entry.id   AF-A0A257TTE7-F1
#
_cell.length_a   1.000
_cell.length_b   1.000
_cell.length_c   1.000
_cell.angle_alpha   90.00
_cell.angle_beta   90.00
_cell.angle_gamma   90.00
#
_symmetry.space_group_name_H-M   'P 1'
#
loop_
_entity.id
_entity.type
_entity.pdbx_description
1 polymer ?
#
loop_
_entity_poly.entity_id
_entity_poly.type
_entity_poly.pdbx_seq_one_letter_code
_entity_poly.pdbx_strand_id
1 'polypeptide(L)'
;MITQKDLAKAFDRNVTIVKSQAKDLTHEDSLIQPPFRGNCLNWMLGHLIENHDDILETLGEPRLFDGQLDRYKRGSEPMRREDEGTIRLEDLLARLELD
;
A
#
# COMPACT_ATOMS: atom_id res chain seq x y z
N MET A 1 12.72 -15.07 -19.86
CA MET A 1 12.56 -13.62 -19.93
C MET A 1 11.17 -13.30 -19.41
N ILE A 2 11.04 -12.36 -18.48
CA ILE A 2 9.72 -11.92 -17.97
C ILE A 2 9.09 -11.02 -19.03
N THR A 3 7.81 -11.23 -19.34
CA THR A 3 7.04 -10.37 -20.27
C THR A 3 6.25 -9.30 -19.52
N GLN A 4 5.74 -8.30 -20.25
CA GLN A 4 4.81 -7.31 -19.70
C GLN A 4 3.57 -7.97 -19.06
N LYS A 5 3.05 -9.03 -19.68
CA LYS A 5 1.92 -9.80 -19.16
C LYS A 5 2.25 -10.53 -17.87
N ASP A 6 3.47 -11.03 -17.73
CA ASP A 6 3.91 -11.68 -16.49
C ASP A 6 4.04 -10.67 -15.35
N LEU A 7 4.53 -9.46 -15.65
CA LEU A 7 4.61 -8.37 -14.68
C LEU A 7 3.22 -7.92 -14.24
N ALA A 8 2.30 -7.69 -15.18
CA ALA A 8 0.91 -7.32 -14.86
C ALA A 8 0.22 -8.38 -13.98
N LYS A 9 0.40 -9.68 -14.29
CA LYS A 9 -0.10 -10.78 -13.45
C LYS A 9 0.52 -10.80 -12.06
N ALA A 10 1.78 -10.40 -11.91
CA ALA A 10 2.42 -10.33 -10.60
C ALA A 10 1.80 -9.23 -9.73
N PHE A 11 1.50 -8.05 -10.31
CA PHE A 11 0.80 -6.98 -9.61
C PHE A 11 -0.64 -7.37 -9.24
N ASP A 12 -1.39 -7.96 -10.17
CA ASP A 12 -2.74 -8.47 -9.92
C ASP A 12 -2.79 -9.49 -8.77
N ARG A 13 -1.81 -10.40 -8.74
CA ARG A 13 -1.67 -11.35 -7.63
C ARG A 13 -1.40 -10.64 -6.30
N ASN A 14 -0.59 -9.58 -6.28
CA ASN A 14 -0.34 -8.82 -5.04
C ASN A 14 -1.63 -8.22 -4.50
N VAL A 15 -2.45 -7.60 -5.36
CA VAL A 15 -3.76 -7.04 -4.97
C VAL A 15 -4.67 -8.13 -4.43
N THR A 16 -4.76 -9.27 -5.12
CA THR A 16 -5.57 -10.42 -4.68
C THR A 16 -5.14 -10.92 -3.29
N ILE A 17 -3.83 -11.07 -3.06
CA ILE A 17 -3.29 -11.51 -1.77
C ILE A 17 -3.62 -10.50 -0.68
N VAL A 18 -3.37 -9.20 -0.92
CA VAL A 18 -3.66 -8.13 0.03
C VAL A 18 -5.12 -8.18 0.46
N LYS A 19 -6.06 -8.25 -0.50
CA LYS A 19 -7.50 -8.32 -0.20
C LYS A 19 -7.86 -9.56 0.61
N SER A 20 -7.29 -10.71 0.27
CA SER A 20 -7.54 -11.95 1.01
C SER A 20 -7.01 -11.88 2.44
N GLN A 21 -5.87 -11.23 2.67
CA GLN A 21 -5.25 -11.13 3.99
C GLN A 21 -5.89 -10.01 4.84
N ALA A 22 -6.44 -8.98 4.21
CA ALA A 22 -7.14 -7.89 4.87
C ALA A 22 -8.63 -8.18 5.10
N LYS A 23 -9.13 -9.33 4.64
CA LYS A 23 -10.53 -9.71 4.77
C LYS A 23 -10.94 -9.72 6.25
N ASP A 24 -12.05 -9.06 6.54
CA ASP A 24 -12.67 -8.95 7.86
C ASP A 24 -11.82 -8.18 8.91
N LEU A 25 -10.70 -7.56 8.51
CA LEU A 25 -9.91 -6.70 9.40
C LEU A 25 -10.57 -5.33 9.56
N THR A 26 -10.56 -4.83 10.79
CA THR A 26 -10.91 -3.44 11.10
C THR A 26 -9.74 -2.51 10.81
N HIS A 27 -10.00 -1.20 10.80
CA HIS A 27 -8.94 -0.21 10.71
C HIS A 27 -7.98 -0.33 11.91
N GLU A 28 -8.51 -0.54 13.11
CA GLU A 28 -7.77 -0.72 14.34
C GLU A 28 -6.84 -1.94 14.24
N ASP A 29 -7.32 -3.05 13.68
CA ASP A 29 -6.48 -4.24 13.43
C ASP A 29 -5.30 -3.92 12.50
N SER A 30 -5.53 -3.08 11.48
CA SER A 30 -4.48 -2.69 10.53
C SER A 30 -3.35 -1.86 11.13
N LEU A 31 -3.58 -1.24 12.30
CA LEU A 31 -2.59 -0.43 13.02
C LEU A 31 -1.75 -1.24 14.01
N ILE A 32 -2.09 -2.52 14.24
CA ILE A 32 -1.36 -3.40 15.15
C ILE A 32 0.08 -3.61 14.65
N GLN A 33 1.05 -3.45 15.56
CA GLN A 33 2.45 -3.72 15.29
C GLN A 33 2.74 -5.23 15.38
N PRO A 34 3.52 -5.79 14.44
CA PRO A 34 3.95 -7.18 14.55
C PRO A 34 4.91 -7.39 15.74
N PRO A 35 5.01 -8.61 16.31
CA PRO A 35 5.92 -8.92 17.41
C PRO A 35 7.39 -9.07 16.95
N PHE A 36 7.76 -8.46 15.83
CA PHE A 36 9.08 -8.48 15.22
C PHE A 36 9.34 -7.14 14.52
N ARG A 37 10.59 -6.92 14.07
CA ARG A 37 10.95 -5.67 13.38
C ARG A 37 10.15 -5.53 12.08
N GLY A 38 9.24 -4.58 12.06
CA GLY A 38 8.36 -4.29 10.93
C GLY A 38 7.52 -3.05 11.20
N ASN A 39 6.48 -2.87 10.39
CA ASN A 39 5.48 -1.84 10.58
C ASN A 39 4.09 -2.49 10.55
N CYS A 40 3.05 -1.72 10.89
CA CYS A 40 1.68 -2.21 10.83
C CYS A 40 1.22 -2.43 9.38
N LEU A 41 0.14 -3.20 9.20
CA LEU A 41 -0.44 -3.48 7.89
C LEU A 41 -0.82 -2.18 7.17
N ASN A 42 -1.42 -1.20 7.86
CA ASN A 42 -1.81 0.07 7.28
C ASN A 42 -0.63 0.76 6.59
N TRP A 43 0.51 0.86 7.28
CA TRP A 43 1.71 1.44 6.72
C TRP A 43 2.23 0.64 5.52
N MET A 44 2.22 -0.69 5.61
CA MET A 44 2.66 -1.55 4.50
C MET A 44 1.79 -1.37 3.25
N LEU A 45 0.48 -1.19 3.40
CA LEU A 45 -0.43 -0.98 2.27
C LEU A 45 -0.25 0.40 1.65
N GLY A 46 -0.16 1.46 2.46
CA GLY A 46 0.17 2.78 1.92
C GLY A 46 1.54 2.82 1.25
N HIS A 47 2.53 2.10 1.79
CA HIS A 47 3.86 2.01 1.19
C HIS A 47 3.82 1.25 -0.15
N LEU A 48 3.01 0.19 -0.25
CA LEU A 48 2.79 -0.52 -1.52
C LEU A 48 2.20 0.41 -2.59
N ILE A 49 1.19 1.21 -2.24
CA ILE A 49 0.55 2.16 -3.17
C ILE A 49 1.54 3.26 -3.57
N GLU A 50 2.34 3.77 -2.62
CA GLU A 50 3.38 4.77 -2.92
C GLU A 50 4.42 4.23 -3.92
N ASN A 51 4.79 2.95 -3.80
CA ASN A 51 5.70 2.32 -4.73
C ASN A 51 5.06 2.09 -6.12
N HIS A 52 3.73 1.90 -6.19
CA HIS A 52 3.04 1.86 -7.49
C HIS A 52 3.12 3.22 -8.20
N ASP A 53 2.93 4.32 -7.49
CA ASP A 53 3.08 5.66 -8.07
C ASP A 53 4.52 5.92 -8.52
N ASP A 54 5.53 5.49 -7.74
CA ASP A 54 6.94 5.60 -8.14
C ASP A 54 7.24 4.80 -9.42
N ILE A 55 6.62 3.64 -9.59
CA ILE A 55 6.74 2.83 -10.81
C ILE A 55 6.13 3.56 -12.01
N LEU A 56 4.92 4.13 -11.87
CA LEU A 56 4.26 4.88 -12.93
C LEU A 56 5.11 6.09 -13.36
N GLU A 57 5.59 6.87 -12.39
CA GLU A 57 6.47 8.01 -12.64
C GLU A 57 7.76 7.59 -13.36
N THR A 58 8.37 6.47 -12.95
CA THR A 58 9.55 5.91 -13.61
C THR A 58 9.28 5.51 -15.07
N LEU A 59 8.04 5.11 -15.38
CA LEU A 59 7.60 4.77 -16.74
C LEU A 59 7.17 6.00 -17.56
N GLY A 60 7.19 7.20 -16.98
CA GLY A 60 6.77 8.45 -17.62
C GLY A 60 5.27 8.72 -17.53
N GLU A 61 4.55 7.95 -16.71
CA GLU A 61 3.13 8.12 -16.43
C GLU A 61 2.94 9.01 -15.19
N PRO A 62 1.81 9.73 -15.07
CA PRO A 62 1.52 10.52 -13.88
C PRO A 62 1.28 9.61 -12.65
N ARG A 63 1.64 10.13 -11.46
CA ARG A 63 1.26 9.53 -10.18
C ARG A 63 -0.26 9.55 -10.02
N LEU A 64 -0.84 8.53 -9.40
CA LEU A 64 -2.28 8.46 -9.15
C LEU A 64 -2.70 9.20 -7.86
N PHE A 65 -1.82 9.28 -6.86
CA PHE A 65 -2.18 9.79 -5.52
C PHE A 65 -1.18 10.81 -4.96
N ASP A 66 -0.82 11.82 -5.74
CA ASP A 66 0.20 12.80 -5.39
C ASP A 66 -0.08 13.53 -4.05
N GLY A 67 0.96 13.69 -3.23
CA GLY A 67 0.94 14.34 -1.91
C GLY A 67 0.21 13.61 -0.77
N GLN A 68 -0.65 12.62 -1.07
CA GLN A 68 -1.44 11.92 -0.05
C GLN A 68 -0.68 10.78 0.65
N LEU A 69 0.47 10.38 0.11
CA LEU A 69 1.20 9.19 0.54
C LEU A 69 2.53 9.49 1.27
N ASP A 70 2.81 10.75 1.60
CA ASP A 70 4.06 11.15 2.27
C ASP A 70 4.32 10.38 3.58
N ARG A 71 3.26 10.08 4.34
CA ARG A 71 3.32 9.29 5.58
C ARG A 71 3.85 7.86 5.38
N TYR A 72 3.79 7.36 4.15
CA TYR A 72 4.08 5.99 3.74
C TYR A 72 5.37 5.86 2.91
N LYS A 73 6.06 6.97 2.65
CA LYS A 73 7.34 6.97 1.94
C LYS A 73 8.38 6.12 2.64
N ARG A 74 9.30 5.53 1.86
CA ARG A 74 10.48 4.85 2.39
C ARG A 74 11.25 5.77 3.33
N GLY A 75 11.59 5.27 4.52
CA GLY A 75 12.34 6.03 5.53
C GLY A 75 11.47 6.91 6.44
N SER A 76 10.14 6.94 6.24
CA SER A 76 9.22 7.52 7.21
C SER A 76 9.25 6.80 8.56
N GLU A 77 8.92 7.52 9.63
CA GLU A 77 8.83 6.95 10.97
C GLU A 77 7.75 5.84 11.04
N PRO A 78 7.96 4.75 11.81
CA PRO A 78 6.96 3.70 11.96
C PRO A 78 5.60 4.23 12.43
N MET A 79 4.51 3.67 11.89
CA MET A 79 3.15 4.08 12.23
C MET A 79 2.66 3.30 13.46
N ARG A 80 2.98 3.81 14.64
CA ARG A 80 2.64 3.15 15.93
C ARG A 80 1.25 3.48 16.46
N ARG A 81 0.60 4.47 15.87
CA ARG A 81 -0.75 4.94 16.20
C ARG A 81 -1.29 5.72 15.01
N GLU A 82 -2.59 5.91 14.98
CA GLU A 82 -3.25 6.83 14.07
C GLU A 82 -2.78 8.28 14.33
N ASP A 83 -2.61 9.02 13.25
CA ASP A 83 -2.29 10.45 13.21
C ASP A 83 -3.01 11.11 12.02
N GLU A 84 -2.88 12.43 11.88
CA GLU A 84 -3.53 13.20 10.81
C GLU A 84 -3.17 12.72 9.39
N GLY A 85 -2.01 12.08 9.22
CA GLY A 85 -1.56 11.52 7.93
C GLY A 85 -1.98 10.08 7.70
N THR A 86 -2.76 9.48 8.60
CA THR A 86 -3.18 8.07 8.50
C THR A 86 -4.42 7.94 7.61
N ILE A 87 -4.29 7.15 6.55
CA ILE A 87 -5.40 6.79 5.66
C ILE A 87 -6.14 5.58 6.24
N ARG A 88 -7.47 5.61 6.17
CA ARG A 88 -8.35 4.51 6.60
C ARG A 88 -8.05 3.23 5.81
N LEU A 89 -8.24 2.06 6.43
CA LEU A 89 -7.88 0.79 5.79
C LEU A 89 -8.72 0.57 4.52
N GLU A 90 -10.02 0.83 4.62
CA GLU A 90 -10.96 0.74 3.52
C GLU A 90 -10.58 1.62 2.33
N ASP A 91 -10.05 2.82 2.57
CA ASP A 91 -9.60 3.74 1.53
C ASP A 91 -8.32 3.24 0.87
N LEU A 92 -7.38 2.68 1.64
CA LEU A 92 -6.18 2.04 1.09
C LEU A 92 -6.54 0.83 0.21
N LEU A 93 -7.50 0.01 0.65
CA LEU A 93 -7.98 -1.13 -0.13
C LEU A 93 -8.68 -0.68 -1.42
N ALA A 94 -9.52 0.35 -1.36
CA ALA A 94 -10.19 0.90 -2.54
C ALA A 94 -9.19 1.44 -3.58
N ARG A 95 -8.09 2.06 -3.13
CA ARG A 95 -7.02 2.57 -4.01
C ARG A 95 -6.26 1.47 -4.77
N LEU A 96 -6.25 0.24 -4.26
CA LEU A 96 -5.66 -0.91 -4.95
C LEU A 96 -6.57 -1.48 -6.06
N GLU A 97 -7.82 -1.01 -6.16
CA GLU A 97 -8.83 -1.48 -7.12
C GLU A 97 -9.03 -0.53 -8.31
N LEU A 98 -8.21 0.53 -8.46
CA LEU A 98 -8.34 1.40 -9.62
C LEU A 98 -7.94 0.65 -10.90
N ASP A 99 -8.91 0.53 -11.81
CA ASP A 99 -8.79 0.01 -13.19
C ASP A 99 -7.96 0.94 -14.10
#